data_AF-A0A839P4J4-F1
#
_entry.id   AF-A0A839P4J4-F1
#
_cell.length_a   1.000
_cell.length_b   1.000
_cell.length_c   1.000
_cell.angle_alpha   90.00
_cell.angle_beta   90.00
_cell.angle_gamma   90.00
#
_symmetry.space_group_name_H-M   'P 1'
#
loop_
_entity.id
_entity.type
_entity.pdbx_description
1 polymer ?
#
loop_
_entity_poly.entity_id
_entity_poly.type
_entity_poly.pdbx_seq_one_letter_code
_entity_poly.pdbx_strand_id
1 'polypeptide(L)'
;MFVIEDELHSETTGQFSSREEAMMELRRVAALPWDAVPNQAPCRSWQTCGRSYELVEYDTEATPWREVSRERILDISSAGPRWLIG
;
A
#
# COMPACT_ATOMS: atom_id res chain seq x y z
N MET A 1 -9.71 11.84 -0.57
CA MET A 1 -9.22 10.86 0.43
C MET A 1 -8.17 9.99 -0.24
N PHE A 2 -7.07 9.66 0.44
CA PHE A 2 -6.03 8.78 -0.08
C PHE A 2 -5.98 7.50 0.72
N VAL A 3 -5.97 6.35 0.06
CA VAL A 3 -6.01 5.03 0.69
C VAL A 3 -4.82 4.23 0.20
N ILE A 4 -4.12 3.56 1.12
CA ILE A 4 -3.12 2.56 0.75
C ILE A 4 -3.80 1.20 0.77
N GLU A 5 -3.77 0.50 -0.37
CA GLU A 5 -4.29 -0.85 -0.52
C GLU A 5 -3.16 -1.83 -0.83
N ASP A 6 -3.24 -3.04 -0.31
CA ASP A 6 -2.46 -4.17 -0.78
C ASP A 6 -3.29 -4.97 -1.79
N GLU A 7 -3.00 -4.78 -3.07
CA GLU A 7 -3.76 -5.38 -4.17
C GLU A 7 -3.74 -6.91 -4.12
N LEU A 8 -2.62 -7.51 -3.71
CA LEU A 8 -2.45 -8.96 -3.67
C LEU A 8 -3.35 -9.65 -2.63
N HIS A 9 -3.77 -8.90 -1.60
CA HIS A 9 -4.51 -9.43 -0.46
C HIS A 9 -5.85 -8.72 -0.23
N SER A 10 -6.21 -7.76 -1.07
CA SER A 10 -7.43 -6.94 -0.94
C SER A 10 -7.55 -6.30 0.46
N GLU A 11 -6.42 -5.84 1.02
CA GLU A 11 -6.35 -5.27 2.36
C GLU A 11 -6.12 -3.77 2.32
N THR A 12 -6.94 -2.99 3.04
CA THR A 12 -6.66 -1.57 3.27
C THR A 12 -5.65 -1.43 4.40
N THR A 13 -4.49 -0.82 4.10
CA THR A 13 -3.38 -0.64 5.04
C THR A 13 -3.42 0.72 5.75
N GLY A 14 -4.11 1.72 5.16
CA GLY A 14 -4.29 3.03 5.80
C GLY A 14 -5.12 4.01 4.99
N GLN A 15 -5.63 5.07 5.64
CA GLN A 15 -6.36 6.17 5.04
C GLN A 15 -5.74 7.51 5.46
N PHE A 16 -5.61 8.43 4.52
CA PHE A 16 -4.83 9.66 4.66
C PHE A 16 -5.56 10.85 4.04
N SER A 17 -5.33 12.04 4.62
CA SER A 17 -5.97 13.26 4.16
C SER A 17 -5.29 13.84 2.92
N SER A 18 -4.02 13.49 2.68
CA SER A 18 -3.23 13.97 1.55
C SER A 18 -2.35 12.87 0.94
N ARG A 19 -1.98 13.06 -0.33
CA ARG A 19 -0.98 12.22 -1.02
C ARG A 19 0.35 12.21 -0.29
N GLU A 20 0.75 13.35 0.27
CA GLU A 20 2.02 13.47 1.00
C GLU A 20 2.05 12.56 2.24
N GLU A 21 0.99 12.57 3.04
CA GLU A 21 0.84 11.70 4.21
C GLU A 21 0.92 10.21 3.81
N ALA A 22 0.19 9.82 2.78
CA ALA A 22 0.23 8.45 2.28
C ALA A 22 1.63 8.06 1.79
N MET A 23 2.33 8.95 1.08
CA MET A 23 3.70 8.71 0.64
C MET A 23 4.71 8.66 1.79
N MET A 24 4.51 9.43 2.86
CA MET A 24 5.33 9.31 4.08
C MET A 24 5.13 7.95 4.74
N GLU A 25 3.89 7.44 4.78
CA GLU A 25 3.62 6.11 5.28
C GLU A 25 4.28 5.03 4.43
N LEU A 26 4.19 5.10 3.10
CA LEU A 26 4.87 4.14 2.22
C LEU A 26 6.39 4.15 2.42
N ARG A 27 7.00 5.31 2.69
CA ARG A 27 8.44 5.40 3.04
C ARG A 27 8.74 4.74 4.39
N ARG A 28 7.87 4.94 5.39
CA ARG A 28 8.00 4.28 6.70
C ARG A 28 7.90 2.76 6.55
N VAL A 29 6.91 2.29 5.79
CA VAL A 29 6.66 0.87 5.51
C VAL A 29 7.83 0.23 4.74
N ALA A 30 8.39 0.92 3.74
CA ALA A 30 9.58 0.47 3.02
C ALA A 30 10.84 0.33 3.89
N ALA A 31 10.91 1.04 5.02
CA ALA A 31 12.03 0.96 5.95
C ALA A 31 11.89 -0.19 6.98
N LEU A 32 10.72 -0.82 7.08
CA LEU A 32 10.50 -1.93 7.99
C LEU A 32 11.01 -3.26 7.39
N PRO A 33 11.40 -4.23 8.23
CA PRO A 33 11.68 -5.59 7.78
C PRO A 33 10.51 -6.19 7.00
N TRP A 34 10.81 -6.99 5.97
CA TRP A 34 9.78 -7.61 5.13
C TRP A 34 8.93 -8.65 5.90
N ASP A 35 9.50 -9.25 6.94
CA ASP A 35 8.91 -10.27 7.80
C ASP A 35 8.25 -9.70 9.07
N ALA A 36 8.15 -8.37 9.17
CA ALA A 36 7.47 -7.67 10.25
C ALA A 36 6.17 -7.04 9.75
N VAL A 37 5.20 -6.84 10.65
CA VAL A 37 3.96 -6.09 10.34
C VAL A 37 4.31 -4.62 10.00
N PRO A 38 3.72 -4.01 8.96
CA PRO A 38 2.68 -4.56 8.09
C PRO A 38 3.20 -5.35 6.87
N ASN A 39 4.50 -5.41 6.62
CA ASN A 39 5.08 -6.02 5.41
C ASN A 39 4.90 -7.54 5.31
N GLN A 40 4.80 -8.24 6.44
CA GLN A 40 4.48 -9.66 6.43
C GLN A 40 3.08 -9.85 5.82
N ALA A 41 3.04 -10.55 4.69
CA ALA A 41 1.78 -10.89 4.02
C ALA A 41 0.88 -11.74 4.95
N PRO A 42 -0.45 -11.56 4.92
CA PRO A 42 -1.37 -12.28 5.82
C PRO A 42 -1.58 -13.75 5.42
N CYS A 43 -1.01 -14.20 4.30
CA CYS A 43 -1.17 -15.56 3.79
C CYS A 43 -0.25 -16.57 4.50
N ARG A 44 -0.63 -17.86 4.48
CA ARG A 44 0.18 -18.93 5.12
C ARG A 44 1.55 -19.13 4.46
N SER A 45 1.69 -18.73 3.20
CA SER A 45 2.92 -18.80 2.39
C SER A 45 3.65 -17.46 2.35
N TRP A 46 3.55 -16.66 3.42
CA TRP A 46 4.11 -15.30 3.46
C TRP A 46 5.60 -15.25 3.16
N GLN A 47 6.38 -16.31 3.44
CA GLN A 47 7.81 -16.36 3.20
C GLN A 47 8.20 -16.25 1.72
N THR A 48 7.28 -16.64 0.83
CA THR A 48 7.44 -16.55 -0.64
C THR A 48 6.46 -15.56 -1.26
N CYS A 49 5.65 -14.88 -0.44
CA CYS A 49 4.73 -13.85 -0.87
C CYS A 49 5.35 -12.46 -0.61
N GLY A 50 4.71 -11.44 -1.14
CA GLY A 50 5.05 -10.06 -0.89
C GLY A 50 3.78 -9.22 -0.78
N ARG A 51 3.91 -7.91 -0.68
CA ARG A 51 2.80 -6.97 -0.73
C ARG A 51 2.96 -6.04 -1.93
N SER A 52 1.84 -5.63 -2.52
CA SER A 52 1.80 -4.68 -3.63
C SER A 52 0.97 -3.48 -3.19
N TYR A 53 1.65 -2.46 -2.68
CA TYR A 53 1.00 -1.28 -2.17
C TYR A 53 0.63 -0.32 -3.31
N GLU A 54 -0.67 -0.07 -3.41
CA GLU A 54 -1.25 0.93 -4.30
C GLU A 54 -1.73 2.13 -3.50
N LEU A 55 -1.55 3.32 -4.08
CA LEU A 55 -2.16 4.54 -3.59
C LEU A 55 -3.41 4.81 -4.42
N VAL A 56 -4.56 4.78 -3.77
CA VAL A 56 -5.86 5.04 -4.39
C VAL A 56 -6.41 6.37 -3.88
N GLU A 57 -6.77 7.25 -4.80
CA GLU A 57 -7.45 8.50 -4.50
C GLU A 57 -8.96 8.34 -4.70
N TYR A 58 -9.73 8.71 -3.69
CA TYR A 58 -11.18 8.72 -3.72
C TYR A 58 -11.74 10.14 -3.59
N ASP A 59 -12.72 10.42 -4.45
CA ASP A 59 -13.70 11.48 -4.29
C ASP A 59 -14.79 10.99 -3.33
N THR A 60 -14.77 11.55 -2.13
CA THR A 60 -15.65 11.17 -1.03
C THR A 60 -16.95 11.96 -0.98
N GLU A 61 -17.13 12.95 -1.86
CA GLU A 61 -18.39 13.70 -1.97
C GLU A 61 -19.45 12.89 -2.74
N ALA A 62 -19.02 11.94 -3.57
CA ALA A 62 -19.89 10.99 -4.24
C ALA A 62 -20.35 9.85 -3.29
N THR A 63 -21.56 9.33 -3.50
CA THR A 63 -22.08 8.13 -2.80
C THR A 63 -22.53 7.07 -3.82
N PRO A 64 -21.87 5.89 -3.88
CA PRO A 64 -20.65 5.53 -3.14
C PRO A 64 -19.45 6.41 -3.54
N TRP A 65 -18.38 6.39 -2.73
CA TRP A 65 -17.13 7.06 -3.06
C TRP A 65 -16.66 6.66 -4.46
N ARG A 66 -16.18 7.64 -5.22
CA ARG A 66 -15.71 7.41 -6.59
C ARG A 66 -14.19 7.37 -6.60
N GLU A 67 -13.61 6.31 -7.13
CA GLU A 67 -12.17 6.25 -7.41
C GLU A 67 -11.81 7.32 -8.45
N VAL A 68 -10.86 8.18 -8.11
CA VAL A 68 -10.31 9.24 -8.96
C VAL A 68 -9.05 8.75 -9.66
N SER A 69 -8.16 8.10 -8.91
CA SER A 69 -6.92 7.56 -9.43
C SER A 69 -6.45 6.36 -8.60
N ARG A 70 -5.65 5.50 -9.22
CA ARG A 70 -4.97 4.35 -8.60
C ARG A 70 -3.59 4.24 -9.20
N GLU A 71 -2.59 4.19 -8.34
CA GLU A 71 -1.18 4.10 -8.74
C GLU A 71 -0.49 3.03 -7.90
N ARG A 72 0.17 2.08 -8.55
CA ARG A 72 1.00 1.09 -7.86
C ARG A 72 2.34 1.74 -7.48
N ILE A 73 2.65 1.81 -6.20
CA ILE A 73 3.77 2.62 -5.70
C ILE A 73 4.96 1.76 -5.27
N LEU A 74 4.70 0.72 -4.49
CA LEU A 74 5.72 0.01 -3.73
C LEU A 74 5.39 -1.47 -3.64
N ASP A 75 6.33 -2.31 -4.05
CA ASP A 75 6.29 -3.74 -3.75
C ASP A 75 7.26 -4.06 -2.61
N ILE A 76 6.88 -4.97 -1.72
CA ILE A 76 7.78 -5.53 -0.71
C ILE A 76 7.74 -7.04 -0.77
N SER A 77 8.90 -7.68 -0.83
CA SER A 77 9.05 -9.13 -0.70
C SER A 77 10.32 -9.46 0.10
N SER A 78 10.66 -10.73 0.21
CA SER A 78 11.93 -11.18 0.79
C SER A 78 13.17 -10.64 0.05
N ALA A 79 13.03 -10.15 -1.18
CA ALA A 79 14.09 -9.45 -1.91
C ALA A 79 14.29 -7.98 -1.48
N GLY A 80 13.43 -7.46 -0.60
CA GLY A 80 13.42 -6.06 -0.16
C GLY A 80 12.36 -5.20 -0.87
N PRO A 81 12.32 -3.90 -0.55
CA PRO A 81 11.39 -2.95 -1.16
C PRO A 81 11.78 -2.58 -2.58
N ARG A 82 10.78 -2.45 -3.46
CA ARG A 82 10.92 -2.02 -4.85
C ARG A 82 9.93 -0.90 -5.16
N TRP A 83 10.45 0.30 -5.35
CA TRP A 83 9.68 1.46 -5.78
C TRP A 83 9.40 1.40 -7.28
N LEU A 84 8.16 1.70 -7.67
CA LEU A 84 7.71 1.65 -9.07
C LEU A 84 7.58 3.03 -9.71
N ILE A 85 7.64 4.06 -8.87
CA ILE A 85 7.63 5.48 -9.24
C ILE A 85 8.98 6.10 -8.88
N GLY A 86 9.43 7.05 -9.69
CA GLY A 86 10.70 7.77 -9.55
C GLY A 86 10.50 9.25 -9.29
#